data_AF-A0A3D0SRY6-F1
#
_entry.id   AF-A0A3D0SRY6-F1
#
_cell.length_a   1.000
_cell.length_b   1.000
_cell.length_c   1.000
_cell.angle_alpha   90.00
_cell.angle_beta   90.00
_cell.angle_gamma   90.00
#
_symmetry.space_group_name_H-M   'P 1'
#
loop_
_entity.id
_entity.type
_entity.pdbx_description
1 polymer ?
#
loop_
_entity_poly.entity_id
_entity_poly.type
_entity_poly.pdbx_seq_one_letter_code
_entity_poly.pdbx_strand_id
1 'polypeptide(L)' 'SYQLSVCREGERFLDAETWKERTPVCQGSWWPAWQQWLQQHSTGSQAAPPMGAPDKGYVPLCDAPGTYIYQQ' A
#
# COMPACT_ATOMS: atom_id res chain seq x y z
N SER A 1 -10.70 -11.57 8.09
CA SER A 1 -11.73 -10.69 7.53
C SER A 1 -11.28 -9.24 7.70
N TYR A 2 -11.80 -8.33 6.90
CA TYR A 2 -11.52 -6.91 6.97
C TYR A 2 -12.77 -6.10 6.62
N GLN A 3 -12.76 -4.81 6.94
CA GLN A 3 -13.79 -3.85 6.59
C GLN A 3 -13.11 -2.67 5.92
N LEU A 4 -13.70 -2.15 4.87
CA LEU A 4 -13.18 -0.99 4.13
C LEU A 4 -14.35 -0.11 3.71
N SER A 5 -14.21 1.19 3.92
CA SER A 5 -15.10 2.19 3.35
C SER A 5 -14.28 3.35 2.82
N VAL A 6 -14.81 4.09 1.86
CA VAL A 6 -14.23 5.35 1.41
C VAL A 6 -15.01 6.49 2.06
N CYS A 7 -14.31 7.41 2.73
CA CYS A 7 -14.86 8.70 3.14
C CYS A 7 -14.33 9.75 2.16
N ARG A 8 -15.22 10.43 1.45
CA ARG A 8 -14.85 11.46 0.48
C ARG A 8 -14.72 12.82 1.16
N GLU A 9 -14.03 13.73 0.50
CA GLU A 9 -13.92 15.11 0.95
C GLU A 9 -15.32 15.73 1.12
N GLY A 10 -15.58 16.32 2.29
CA GLY A 10 -16.88 16.90 2.65
C GLY A 10 -17.89 15.93 3.27
N GLU A 11 -17.60 14.62 3.31
CA GLU A 11 -18.44 13.66 4.03
C GLU A 11 -18.18 13.70 5.54
N ARG A 12 -19.24 13.51 6.33
CA ARG A 12 -19.11 13.44 7.79
C ARG A 12 -18.60 12.05 8.17
N PHE A 13 -17.43 12.01 8.79
CA PHE A 13 -16.89 10.78 9.36
C PHE A 13 -17.85 10.23 10.41
N LEU A 14 -18.11 8.93 10.32
CA LEU A 14 -18.80 8.17 11.35
C LEU A 14 -17.85 7.93 12.52
N ASP A 15 -18.37 7.83 13.74
CA ASP A 15 -17.57 7.32 14.86
C ASP A 15 -17.19 5.85 14.62
N ALA A 16 -16.17 5.38 15.36
CA ALA A 16 -15.57 4.07 15.13
C ALA A 16 -16.57 2.90 15.30
N GLU A 17 -17.52 3.02 16.23
CA GLU A 17 -18.50 1.97 16.53
C GLU A 17 -19.56 1.92 15.43
N THR A 18 -20.17 3.06 15.10
CA THR A 18 -21.14 3.18 14.00
C THR A 18 -20.52 2.75 12.66
N TRP A 19 -19.25 3.09 12.41
CA TRP A 19 -18.55 2.66 11.21
C TRP A 19 -18.40 1.14 11.12
N LYS A 20 -17.98 0.52 12.23
CA LYS A 20 -17.78 -0.94 12.32
C LYS A 20 -19.09 -1.70 12.15
N GLU A 21 -20.20 -1.19 12.67
CA GLU A 21 -21.51 -1.83 12.52
C GLU A 21 -22.05 -1.71 11.09
N ARG A 22 -21.87 -0.56 10.45
CA ARG A 22 -22.44 -0.27 9.12
C ARG A 22 -21.59 -0.79 7.96
N THR A 23 -20.29 -0.95 8.14
CA THR A 23 -19.38 -1.35 7.07
C THR A 23 -19.45 -2.86 6.83
N PRO A 24 -19.72 -3.34 5.60
CA PRO A 24 -19.75 -4.78 5.32
C PRO A 24 -18.41 -5.47 5.64
N VAL A 25 -18.49 -6.67 6.21
CA VAL A 25 -17.31 -7.50 6.49
C VAL A 25 -16.93 -8.32 5.27
N CYS A 26 -15.75 -8.07 4.73
CA CYS A 26 -15.14 -8.86 3.66
C CYS A 26 -14.30 -10.00 4.27
N GLN A 27 -14.46 -11.21 3.76
CA GLN A 27 -13.64 -12.35 4.18
C GLN A 27 -12.28 -12.36 3.49
N GLY A 28 -11.27 -12.91 4.16
CA GLY A 28 -9.88 -12.94 3.66
C GLY A 28 -9.01 -11.77 4.12
N SER A 29 -7.89 -11.58 3.42
CA SER A 29 -6.91 -10.53 3.65
C SER A 29 -7.38 -9.19 3.06
N TRP A 30 -6.96 -8.09 3.65
CA TRP A 30 -7.20 -6.73 3.15
C TRP A 30 -6.25 -6.34 2.00
N TRP A 31 -5.17 -7.11 1.77
CA TRP A 31 -4.19 -6.85 0.72
C TRP A 31 -4.79 -6.63 -0.68
N PRO A 32 -5.75 -7.44 -1.17
CA PRO A 32 -6.34 -7.23 -2.49
C PRO A 32 -7.08 -5.89 -2.61
N ALA A 33 -7.80 -5.47 -1.57
CA ALA A 33 -8.50 -4.19 -1.59
C ALA A 33 -7.53 -3.00 -1.59
N TRP A 34 -6.45 -3.10 -0.82
CA TRP A 34 -5.39 -2.09 -0.84
C TRP A 34 -4.64 -2.05 -2.17
N GLN A 35 -4.35 -3.22 -2.76
CA GLN A 35 -3.71 -3.31 -4.06
C GLN A 35 -4.59 -2.72 -5.18
N GLN A 36 -5.91 -2.92 -5.12
CA GLN A 36 -6.86 -2.26 -6.03
C GLN A 36 -6.85 -0.73 -5.87
N TRP A 37 -6.85 -0.24 -4.63
CA TRP A 37 -6.73 1.20 -4.38
C TRP A 37 -5.41 1.74 -4.95
N LEU A 38 -4.28 1.06 -4.70
CA LEU A 38 -2.98 1.45 -5.28
C LEU A 38 -3.02 1.49 -6.81
N GLN A 39 -3.66 0.53 -7.47
CA GLN A 39 -3.78 0.53 -8.93
C GLN A 39 -4.53 1.75 -9.47
N GLN A 40 -5.58 2.20 -8.78
CA GLN A 40 -6.36 3.39 -9.18
C GLN A 40 -5.57 4.69 -8.99
N HIS A 41 -4.65 4.70 -8.01
CA HIS A 41 -3.87 5.88 -7.64
C HIS A 41 -2.41 5.85 -8.16
N SER A 42 -2.00 4.78 -8.83
CA SER A 42 -0.69 4.66 -9.46
C SER A 42 -0.75 5.06 -10.92
N THR A 43 0.36 5.58 -11.44
CA THR A 43 0.51 5.81 -12.87
C THR A 43 0.57 4.49 -13.63
N GLY A 44 0.03 4.46 -14.85
CA GLY A 44 -0.20 3.24 -15.64
C GLY A 44 1.00 2.32 -15.84
N SER A 45 0.73 1.15 -16.44
CA SER A 45 1.74 0.12 -16.67
C SER A 45 2.85 0.64 -17.58
N GLN A 46 4.09 0.49 -17.12
CA GLN A 46 5.30 0.81 -17.88
C GLN A 46 6.24 -0.40 -17.81
N ALA A 47 7.13 -0.50 -18.79
CA ALA A 47 8.16 -1.53 -18.79
C ALA A 47 9.01 -1.42 -17.51
N ALA A 48 9.38 -2.57 -16.95
CA ALA A 48 10.25 -2.59 -15.79
C ALA A 48 11.59 -1.90 -16.14
N PRO A 49 12.08 -0.98 -15.29
CA PRO A 49 13.37 -0.35 -15.52
C PRO A 49 14.51 -1.39 -15.43
N PRO A 50 15.68 -1.11 -16.01
CA PRO A 50 16.87 -1.91 -15.75
C PRO A 50 17.17 -1.95 -14.25
N MET A 51 17.85 -3.00 -13.82
CA MET A 51 18.12 -3.23 -12.40
C MET A 51 19.07 -2.17 -11.85
N GLY A 52 18.65 -1.51 -10.78
CA GLY A 52 19.41 -0.43 -10.15
C GLY A 52 19.36 0.90 -10.92
N ALA A 53 20.11 1.89 -10.46
CA ALA A 53 20.22 3.19 -11.11
C ALA A 53 21.66 3.74 -11.06
N PRO A 54 22.65 2.98 -11.58
CA PRO A 54 24.05 3.41 -11.56
C PRO A 54 24.27 4.73 -12.33
N ASP A 55 23.54 4.96 -13.41
CA ASP A 55 23.61 6.20 -14.21
C ASP A 55 23.15 7.45 -13.44
N LYS A 56 22.41 7.26 -12.35
CA LYS A 56 22.00 8.32 -11.41
C LYS A 56 22.91 8.42 -10.18
N GLY A 57 24.02 7.67 -10.16
CA GLY A 57 24.95 7.59 -9.04
C GLY A 57 24.53 6.62 -7.92
N TYR A 58 23.43 5.88 -8.09
CA TYR A 58 22.93 4.93 -7.09
C TYR A 58 23.36 3.50 -7.42
N VAL A 59 24.63 3.20 -7.10
CA VAL A 59 25.17 1.84 -7.22
C VAL A 59 24.64 0.95 -6.10
N PRO A 60 24.34 -0.34 -6.38
CA PRO A 60 23.96 -1.30 -5.33
C PRO A 60 25.04 -1.40 -4.25
N LEU A 61 24.65 -1.24 -2.97
CA LEU A 61 25.59 -1.27 -1.84
C LEU A 61 25.78 -2.67 -1.26
N CYS A 62 24.70 -3.44 -1.18
CA CYS A 62 24.65 -4.84 -0.77
C CYS A 62 23.30 -5.44 -1.18
N ASP A 63 23.17 -6.76 -1.11
CA ASP A 63 21.90 -7.44 -1.33
C ASP A 63 20.89 -7.14 -0.21
N ALA A 64 19.60 -7.09 -0.57
CA ALA A 64 18.52 -7.01 0.42
C ALA A 64 18.56 -8.25 1.33
N PRO A 65 18.27 -8.13 2.65
CA PRO A 65 17.67 -6.99 3.36
C PRO A 65 18.65 -5.92 3.86
N GLY A 66 19.94 -6.02 3.53
CA GLY A 66 20.98 -5.13 4.03
C GLY A 66 21.40 -5.43 5.47
N THR A 67 22.24 -4.57 6.04
CA THR A 67 22.89 -4.82 7.34
C THR A 67 22.14 -4.22 8.53
N TYR A 68 21.30 -3.20 8.30
CA TYR A 68 20.66 -2.43 9.37
C TYR A 68 19.65 -3.25 10.16
N ILE A 69 19.01 -4.23 9.52
CA ILE A 69 18.07 -5.14 10.18
C ILE A 69 18.74 -6.02 11.26
N TYR A 70 20.07 -6.17 11.22
CA TYR A 70 20.84 -6.96 12.17
C TYR A 70 21.52 -6.13 13.27
N GLN A 71 21.42 -4.80 13.20
CA GLN A 71 22.00 -3.91 14.21
C GLN A 71 21.03 -3.78 15.39
N GLN A 72 21.54 -3.94 16.61
CA GLN A 72 20.80 -3.83 17.87
C GLN A 72 21.20 -2.57 18.63
#